data_AF-A0A3B0ZXX4-F1
#
_entry.id   AF-A0A3B0ZXX4-F1
#
_cell.length_a   1.000
_cell.length_b   1.000
_cell.length_c   1.000
_cell.angle_alpha   90.00
_cell.angle_beta   90.00
_cell.angle_gamma   90.00
#
_symmetry.space_group_name_H-M   'P 1'
#
loop_
_entity.id
_entity.type
_entity.pdbx_description
1 polymer ?
#
loop_
_entity_poly.entity_id
_entity_poly.type
_entity_poly.pdbx_seq_one_letter_code
_entity_poly.pdbx_strand_id
1 'polypeptide(L)' 'MFTSYTPVVGEWYVKSTGKLIKVKMLSYFEEKVERIVIEYLDGTTQMLAFNDWLTLDLNKRISDVSRSIVLR' A
#
# COMPACT_ATOMS: atom_id res chain seq x y z
N MET A 1 15.43 1.36 -9.63
CA MET A 1 14.33 0.54 -10.17
C MET A 1 13.15 0.72 -9.23
N PHE A 2 12.02 1.24 -9.71
CA PHE A 2 10.80 1.32 -8.91
C PHE A 2 10.11 -0.05 -8.94
N THR A 3 9.93 -0.69 -7.79
CA THR A 3 9.09 -1.88 -7.68
C THR A 3 7.65 -1.45 -7.57
N SER A 4 6.92 -1.46 -8.69
CA SER A 4 5.48 -1.22 -8.68
C SER A 4 4.77 -2.47 -8.13
N TYR A 5 4.06 -2.33 -7.01
CA TYR A 5 3.27 -3.41 -6.44
C TYR A 5 1.80 -3.25 -6.81
N THR A 6 1.11 -4.35 -7.09
CA THR A 6 -0.36 -4.36 -7.15
C THR A 6 -0.93 -3.98 -5.78
N PRO A 7 -1.85 -3.00 -5.70
CA PRO A 7 -2.48 -2.64 -4.43
C PRO A 7 -3.44 -3.75 -3.98
N VAL A 8 -3.39 -4.09 -2.70
CA VAL A 8 -4.24 -5.12 -2.10
C VAL A 8 -4.89 -4.55 -0.84
N VAL A 9 -6.22 -4.55 -0.78
CA VAL A 9 -6.96 -4.05 0.40
C VAL A 9 -6.51 -4.79 1.66
N GLY A 10 -6.24 -4.05 2.72
CA GLY A 10 -5.77 -4.57 4.01
C GLY A 10 -4.26 -4.65 4.14
N GLU A 11 -3.50 -4.65 3.04
CA GLU A 11 -2.04 -4.75 3.07
C GLU A 11 -1.37 -3.41 3.41
N TRP A 12 -0.21 -3.52 4.07
CA TRP A 12 0.66 -2.41 4.42
C TRP A 12 1.87 -2.35 3.48
N TYR A 13 2.23 -1.13 3.12
CA TYR A 13 3.37 -0.81 2.25
C TYR A 13 4.21 0.29 2.91
N VAL A 14 5.52 0.26 2.65
CA VAL A 14 6.46 1.28 3.14
C VAL A 14 6.91 2.12 1.96
N LYS A 15 6.65 3.42 1.97
CA LYS A 15 7.27 4.36 1.01
C LYS A 15 8.78 4.40 1.27
N SER A 16 9.60 4.73 0.27
CA SER A 16 11.05 4.92 0.46
C SER A 16 11.42 5.98 1.51
N THR A 17 10.50 6.90 1.83
CA THR A 17 10.63 7.86 2.94
C THR A 17 10.44 7.24 4.34
N GLY A 18 10.14 5.95 4.44
CA GLY A 18 9.83 5.25 5.68
C GLY A 18 8.37 5.37 6.15
N LYS A 19 7.53 6.13 5.42
CA LYS A 19 6.10 6.26 5.75
C LYS A 19 5.33 4.99 5.43
N LEU A 20 4.58 4.52 6.42
CA LEU A 20 3.66 3.39 6.34
C LEU A 20 2.31 3.83 5.76
N ILE A 21 1.82 3.07 4.77
CA ILE A 21 0.49 3.25 4.19
C ILE A 21 -0.23 1.91 4.10
N LYS A 22 -1.52 1.90 4.44
CA LYS A 22 -2.42 0.76 4.26
C LYS A 22 -3.34 1.02 3.09
N VAL A 23 -3.59 0.04 2.24
CA VAL A 23 -4.67 0.15 1.25
C VAL A 23 -5.99 -0.14 1.96
N LYS A 24 -6.88 0.86 2.03
CA LYS A 24 -8.17 0.77 2.70
C LYS A 24 -9.29 0.36 1.75
N MET A 25 -9.23 0.81 0.50
CA MET A 25 -10.26 0.54 -0.50
C MET A 25 -9.70 0.66 -1.92
N LEU A 26 -10.26 -0.12 -2.84
CA LEU A 26 -10.07 0.01 -4.30
C LEU A 26 -11.43 0.32 -4.93
N SER A 27 -11.47 1.34 -5.79
CA SER A 27 -12.62 1.64 -6.63
C SER A 27 -12.37 1.11 -8.02
N TYR A 28 -13.38 0.46 -8.59
CA TYR A 28 -13.31 -0.14 -9.92
C TYR A 28 -14.25 0.58 -10.88
N PHE A 29 -13.78 0.77 -12.11
CA PHE A 29 -14.58 1.20 -13.25
C PHE A 29 -14.24 0.28 -14.42
N GLU A 30 -15.25 -0.32 -15.06
CA GLU A 30 -15.06 -1.30 -16.13
C GLU A 30 -14.01 -2.38 -15.79
N GLU A 31 -14.15 -2.98 -14.60
CA GLU A 31 -13.26 -4.03 -14.05
C GLU A 31 -11.81 -3.61 -13.79
N LYS A 32 -11.45 -2.33 -14.00
CA LYS A 32 -10.12 -1.79 -13.73
C LYS A 32 -10.11 -0.96 -12.47
N VAL A 33 -9.03 -1.07 -11.68
CA VAL A 33 -8.82 -0.19 -10.54
C VAL A 33 -8.59 1.23 -11.06
N GLU A 34 -9.46 2.15 -10.66
CA GLU A 34 -9.36 3.56 -11.04
C GLU A 34 -8.81 4.40 -9.88
N ARG A 35 -9.30 4.14 -8.66
CA ARG A 35 -8.94 4.86 -7.45
C ARG A 35 -8.51 3.92 -6.34
N ILE A 36 -7.58 4.40 -5.53
CA ILE A 36 -7.05 3.69 -4.37
C ILE A 36 -7.17 4.62 -3.17
N VAL A 37 -7.84 4.17 -2.12
CA VAL A 37 -7.85 4.88 -0.84
C VAL A 37 -6.76 4.27 0.05
N ILE A 38 -5.83 5.11 0.48
CA ILE A 38 -4.80 4.75 1.45
C ILE A 38 -5.08 5.37 2.81
N GLU A 39 -4.60 4.72 3.86
CA GLU A 39 -4.64 5.19 5.24
C GLU A 39 -3.22 5.21 5.81
N TYR A 40 -2.84 6.32 6.44
CA TYR A 40 -1.59 6.47 7.17
C TYR A 40 -1.75 6.01 8.62
N LEU A 41 -0.64 5.85 9.35
CA LEU A 41 -0.66 5.40 10.76
C LEU A 41 -1.44 6.33 11.70
N ASP A 42 -1.51 7.61 11.39
CA ASP A 42 -2.28 8.60 12.15
C ASP A 42 -3.79 8.55 11.84
N GLY A 43 -4.23 7.63 10.98
CA GLY A 43 -5.62 7.48 10.56
C GLY A 43 -6.03 8.42 9.42
N THR A 44 -5.14 9.32 8.97
CA THR A 44 -5.42 10.17 7.81
C THR A 44 -5.59 9.32 6.57
N THR A 45 -6.64 9.61 5.79
CA THR A 45 -6.88 8.92 4.52
C THR A 45 -6.61 9.82 3.33
N GLN A 46 -6.16 9.22 2.24
CA GLN A 46 -5.91 9.92 0.98
C GLN A 46 -6.39 9.04 -0.17
N MET A 47 -7.06 9.65 -1.15
CA MET A 47 -7.43 8.99 -2.40
C MET A 47 -6.39 9.31 -3.48
N LEU A 48 -5.97 8.27 -4.20
CA LEU A 48 -5.00 8.34 -5.29
C LEU A 48 -5.64 7.82 -6.57
N ALA A 49 -5.24 8.36 -7.73
CA ALA A 49 -5.48 7.65 -8.98
C ALA A 49 -4.58 6.41 -9.07
N PHE A 50 -4.99 5.40 -9.83
CA PHE A 50 -4.17 4.21 -10.05
C PHE A 50 -2.78 4.56 -10.61
N ASN A 51 -2.69 5.54 -11.51
CA ASN A 51 -1.41 5.98 -12.08
C ASN A 51 -0.48 6.59 -11.02
N ASP A 52 -1.02 7.37 -10.08
CA ASP A 52 -0.22 7.95 -8.99
C ASP A 52 0.38 6.85 -8.10
N TRP A 53 -0.40 5.79 -7.84
CA TRP A 53 0.07 4.64 -7.08
C TRP A 53 1.25 3.94 -7.76
N LEU A 54 1.22 3.76 -9.07
CA LEU A 54 2.31 3.11 -9.80
C LEU A 54 3.63 3.90 -9.73
N THR A 55 3.56 5.21 -9.46
CA THR A 55 4.75 6.06 -9.26
C THR A 55 5.28 6.03 -7.83
N LEU A 56 4.55 5.42 -6.89
CA LEU A 56 5.02 5.31 -5.52
C LEU A 56 6.20 4.34 -5.45
N ASP A 57 7.29 4.83 -4.89
CA ASP A 57 8.44 4.02 -4.53
C ASP A 57 8.14 3.27 -3.22
N LEU A 58 7.64 2.04 -3.37
CA LEU A 58 7.18 1.20 -2.27
C LEU A 58 8.14 0.04 -2.02
N ASN A 59 8.15 -0.43 -0.78
CA ASN A 59 8.80 -1.66 -0.33
C ASN A 59 7.80 -2.53 0.44
N LYS A 60 7.77 -3.83 0.16
CA LYS A 60 6.86 -4.82 0.81
C LYS A 60 7.40 -5.48 2.10
N ARG A 61 8.44 -4.91 2.73
CA ARG A 61 9.24 -5.60 3.76
C ARG A 61 8.65 -5.72 5.18
N ILE A 62 7.33 -5.61 5.38
CA ILE A 62 6.75 -5.70 6.72
C ILE A 62 6.10 -7.05 7.03
N SER A 63 5.63 -7.79 6.01
CA SER A 63 4.97 -9.08 6.23
C SER A 63 5.92 -10.20 6.69
N ASP A 64 7.23 -10.06 6.50
CA ASP A 64 8.20 -11.09 6.94
C ASP A 64 8.62 -10.97 8.41
N VAL A 65 8.46 -9.79 9.02
CA VAL A 65 8.93 -9.57 10.40
C VAL A 65 8.00 -10.28 11.40
N SER A 66 6.69 -10.32 11.12
CA SER A 66 5.70 -10.94 12.00
C SER A 66 5.83 -12.47 12.12
N ARG A 67 6.44 -13.16 11.15
CA ARG A 67 6.69 -14.62 11.26
C ARG A 67 7.87 -14.97 12.16
N SER A 68 8.83 -14.07 12.33
CA SER A 68 10.02 -14.32 13.17
C SER A 68 9.81 -14.09 14.67
N ILE A 69 8.77 -13.34 15.07
CA ILE A 69 8.52 -12.96 16.47
C ILE A 69 7.63 -13.98 17.20
N VAL A 70 6.82 -14.77 16.49
CA VAL A 70 5.89 -15.74 17.09
C VAL A 70 6.53 -17.12 17.34
N LEU A 71 7.81 -17.31 17.00
CA LEU A 71 8.56 -18.57 17.20
C LEU A 71 9.71 -18.44 18.23
N ARG A 72 9.61 -17.53 19.19
CA ARG A 72 10.52 -17.48 20.36
C ARG A 72 9.77 -17.64 21.65
#